data_AF-S6G7W3-F1
#
_entry.id   AF-S6G7W3-F1
#
_cell.length_a   1.000
_cell.length_b   1.000
_cell.length_c   1.000
_cell.angle_alpha   90.00
_cell.angle_beta   90.00
_cell.angle_gamma   90.00
#
_symmetry.space_group_name_H-M   'P 1'
#
loop_
_entity.id
_entity.type
_entity.pdbx_description
1 polymer ?
#
loop_
_entity_poly.entity_id
_entity_poly.type
_entity_poly.pdbx_seq_one_letter_code
_entity_poly.pdbx_strand_id
1 'polypeptide(L)'
;MILNTCGAECVVALFSPGNNEFYERKSVKANHHAESLFPLIDMVLSEGGISYQNLTDIAVIIGPGSFTGLRVSLATAQGFELASSVAVHGISLLELQAYSILCASEQTEEDIVAVIESTKADFVYYQVFNNSLIPLTGVHLVPLNEVPQGKILKGSPAIALDTKSIGLYLIYKLSNRLPKTTLAPIYSRFYH
;
A
#
# COMPACT_ATOMS: atom_id res chain seq x y z
N MET A 1 3.55 -7.44 -9.32
CA MET A 1 4.66 -7.32 -8.34
C MET A 1 4.33 -6.26 -7.32
N ILE A 2 4.81 -6.40 -6.09
CA ILE A 2 4.55 -5.49 -4.97
C ILE A 2 5.91 -5.05 -4.43
N LEU A 3 6.13 -3.74 -4.32
CA LEU A 3 7.34 -3.16 -3.74
C LEU A 3 6.95 -2.43 -2.45
N ASN A 4 7.34 -3.00 -1.31
CA ASN A 4 7.10 -2.41 0.00
C ASN A 4 8.43 -2.19 0.73
N THR A 5 8.88 -0.95 0.73
CA THR A 5 10.03 -0.47 1.49
C THR A 5 9.61 0.35 2.71
N CYS A 6 8.33 0.29 3.09
CA CYS A 6 7.82 0.94 4.29
C CYS A 6 8.15 0.06 5.51
N GLY A 7 9.13 0.48 6.31
CA GLY A 7 9.53 -0.24 7.53
C GLY A 7 11.03 -0.48 7.60
N ALA A 8 11.45 -1.37 8.51
CA ALA A 8 12.86 -1.73 8.69
C ALA A 8 13.40 -2.65 7.58
N GLU A 9 12.52 -3.42 6.95
CA GLU A 9 12.85 -4.38 5.89
C GLU A 9 12.38 -3.88 4.53
N CYS A 10 13.17 -4.14 3.49
CA CYS A 10 12.71 -4.07 2.11
C CYS A 10 11.99 -5.37 1.77
N VAL A 11 10.74 -5.29 1.32
CA VAL A 11 9.93 -6.43 0.94
C VAL A 11 9.55 -6.33 -0.54
N VAL A 12 9.76 -7.41 -1.26
CA VAL A 12 9.30 -7.58 -2.64
C VAL A 12 8.44 -8.82 -2.69
N ALA A 13 7.29 -8.72 -3.35
CA ALA A 13 6.46 -9.90 -3.61
C ALA A 13 5.98 -9.97 -5.06
N LEU A 14 5.79 -11.19 -5.53
CA LEU A 14 5.12 -11.51 -6.78
C LEU A 14 3.81 -12.22 -6.44
N PHE A 15 2.72 -11.72 -7.00
CA PHE A 15 1.41 -12.35 -6.88
C PHE A 15 0.88 -12.63 -8.28
N SER A 16 0.49 -13.88 -8.51
CA SER A 16 -0.10 -14.34 -9.77
C SER A 16 -1.58 -14.69 -9.53
N PRO A 17 -2.52 -13.82 -9.93
CA PRO A 17 -3.94 -14.04 -9.68
C PRO A 17 -4.50 -15.28 -10.37
N GLY A 18 -3.95 -15.64 -11.55
CA GLY A 18 -4.47 -16.73 -12.38
C GLY A 18 -4.33 -18.12 -11.76
N ASN A 19 -3.32 -18.32 -10.92
CA ASN A 19 -3.06 -19.57 -10.20
C ASN A 19 -2.97 -19.39 -8.67
N ASN A 20 -3.24 -18.18 -8.17
CA ASN A 20 -3.19 -17.81 -6.76
C ASN A 20 -1.83 -18.07 -6.08
N GLU A 21 -0.74 -18.02 -6.84
CA GLU A 21 0.62 -18.17 -6.31
C GLU A 21 1.17 -16.85 -5.77
N PHE A 22 1.85 -16.92 -4.64
CA PHE A 22 2.42 -15.76 -3.95
C PHE A 22 3.85 -16.07 -3.48
N TYR A 23 4.79 -15.25 -3.92
CA TYR A 23 6.21 -15.34 -3.58
C TYR A 23 6.62 -14.04 -2.90
N GLU A 24 7.26 -14.11 -1.72
CA GLU A 24 7.74 -12.95 -0.99
C GLU A 24 9.20 -13.13 -0.62
N ARG A 25 9.98 -12.04 -0.73
CA ARG A 25 11.33 -11.96 -0.20
C ARG A 25 11.52 -10.66 0.56
N LYS A 26 12.32 -10.75 1.64
CA LYS A 26 12.66 -9.64 2.52
C LYS A 26 14.17 -9.45 2.60
N SER A 27 14.63 -8.22 2.75
CA SER A 27 16.05 -7.92 2.94
C SER A 27 16.55 -8.49 4.27
N VAL A 28 17.69 -9.17 4.24
CA VAL A 28 18.33 -9.74 5.44
C VAL A 28 18.91 -8.66 6.37
N LYS A 29 19.29 -7.49 5.82
CA LYS A 29 19.86 -6.38 6.59
C LYS A 29 18.93 -5.16 6.53
N ALA A 30 18.68 -4.57 7.70
CA ALA A 30 18.00 -3.28 7.79
C ALA A 30 18.82 -2.18 7.05
N ASN A 31 18.12 -1.16 6.56
CA ASN A 31 18.68 0.08 6.01
C ASN A 31 19.47 -0.01 4.69
N HIS A 32 19.51 -1.17 4.00
CA HIS A 32 20.12 -1.31 2.67
C HIS A 32 19.04 -1.48 1.58
N HIS A 33 18.00 -0.64 1.62
CA HIS A 33 16.80 -0.83 0.79
C HIS A 33 17.10 -0.77 -0.71
N ALA A 34 17.88 0.22 -1.17
CA ALA A 34 18.19 0.36 -2.60
C ALA A 34 19.08 -0.78 -3.14
N GLU A 35 20.09 -1.19 -2.36
CA GLU A 35 21.03 -2.25 -2.76
C GLU A 35 20.38 -3.64 -2.74
N SER A 36 19.40 -3.85 -1.86
CA SER A 36 18.71 -5.14 -1.74
C SER A 36 17.55 -5.29 -2.74
N LEU A 37 16.98 -4.20 -3.24
CA LEU A 37 15.70 -4.25 -3.96
C LEU A 37 15.76 -5.05 -5.26
N PHE A 38 16.72 -4.77 -6.14
CA PHE A 38 16.84 -5.49 -7.41
C PHE A 38 17.16 -6.98 -7.24
N PRO A 39 18.11 -7.39 -6.36
CA PRO A 39 18.30 -8.80 -6.03
C PRO A 39 17.02 -9.49 -5.53
N LEU A 40 16.21 -8.81 -4.70
CA LEU A 40 14.93 -9.35 -4.23
C LEU A 40 13.93 -9.51 -5.37
N ILE A 41 13.88 -8.56 -6.31
CA ILE A 41 13.05 -8.64 -7.52
C ILE A 41 13.47 -9.84 -8.37
N ASP A 42 14.77 -10.00 -8.67
CA ASP A 42 15.27 -11.14 -9.45
C ASP A 42 14.85 -12.48 -8.83
N MET A 43 14.97 -12.61 -7.50
CA MET A 43 14.58 -13.83 -6.79
C MET A 43 13.08 -14.12 -6.91
N VAL A 44 12.19 -13.16 -6.63
CA VAL A 44 10.75 -13.43 -6.71
C VAL A 44 10.27 -13.69 -8.13
N LEU A 45 10.88 -13.05 -9.13
CA LEU A 45 10.56 -13.26 -10.55
C LEU A 45 11.01 -14.65 -11.00
N SER A 46 12.23 -15.06 -10.62
CA SER A 46 12.73 -16.40 -10.89
C SER A 46 11.86 -17.47 -10.22
N GLU A 47 11.39 -17.25 -9.00
CA GLU A 47 10.54 -18.20 -8.27
C GLU A 47 9.15 -18.36 -8.89
N GLY A 48 8.57 -17.28 -9.38
CA GLY A 48 7.30 -17.33 -10.11
C GLY A 48 7.44 -17.68 -11.59
N GLY A 49 8.66 -17.88 -12.10
CA GLY A 49 8.90 -18.16 -13.52
C GLY A 49 8.48 -17.01 -14.45
N ILE A 50 8.47 -15.78 -13.96
CA ILE A 50 8.04 -14.58 -14.70
C ILE A 50 9.26 -13.79 -15.16
N SER A 51 9.29 -13.39 -16.43
CA SER A 51 10.28 -12.44 -16.93
C SER A 51 9.86 -11.00 -16.61
N TYR A 52 10.84 -10.09 -16.60
CA TYR A 52 10.56 -8.65 -16.47
C TYR A 52 9.55 -8.11 -17.48
N GLN A 53 9.52 -8.66 -18.70
CA GLN A 53 8.63 -8.25 -19.78
C GLN A 53 7.19 -8.75 -19.58
N ASN A 54 7.01 -9.82 -18.81
CA ASN A 54 5.71 -10.42 -18.52
C ASN A 54 5.07 -9.84 -17.25
N LEU A 55 5.73 -8.89 -16.58
CA LEU A 55 5.13 -8.13 -15.49
C LEU A 55 4.07 -7.18 -16.04
N THR A 56 2.85 -7.29 -15.55
CA THR A 56 1.71 -6.45 -15.99
C THR A 56 1.46 -5.27 -15.06
N ASP A 57 1.66 -5.47 -13.75
CA ASP A 57 1.30 -4.51 -12.72
C ASP A 57 2.34 -4.46 -11.60
N ILE A 58 2.62 -3.24 -11.12
CA ILE A 58 3.44 -2.97 -9.93
C ILE A 58 2.60 -2.19 -8.92
N ALA A 59 2.47 -2.72 -7.71
CA ALA A 59 1.89 -2.01 -6.56
C ALA A 59 3.00 -1.40 -5.70
N VAL A 60 2.83 -0.13 -5.32
CA VAL A 60 3.71 0.56 -4.37
C VAL A 60 2.92 1.20 -3.25
N ILE A 61 3.41 1.07 -2.03
CA ILE A 61 2.86 1.82 -0.89
C ILE A 61 3.24 3.30 -1.03
N ILE A 62 2.31 4.21 -0.78
CA ILE A 62 2.52 5.67 -0.85
C ILE A 62 2.35 6.39 0.51
N GLY A 63 2.26 5.63 1.60
CA GLY A 63 2.07 6.11 2.97
C GLY A 63 0.60 6.17 3.41
N PRO A 64 0.27 6.89 4.49
CA PRO A 64 1.18 7.67 5.36
C PRO A 64 2.21 6.79 6.09
N GLY A 65 3.46 7.27 6.29
CA GLY A 65 4.55 6.46 6.87
C GLY A 65 5.95 6.96 6.52
N SER A 66 7.01 6.19 6.83
CA SER A 66 8.42 6.60 6.67
C SER A 66 8.76 7.09 5.25
N PHE A 67 9.07 8.38 5.16
CA PHE A 67 9.40 9.13 3.93
C PHE A 67 10.56 8.52 3.12
N THR A 68 11.57 7.99 3.81
CA THR A 68 12.79 7.50 3.17
C THR A 68 12.55 6.19 2.43
N GLY A 69 11.75 5.30 3.01
CA GLY A 69 11.40 4.01 2.38
C GLY A 69 10.60 4.20 1.09
N LEU A 70 9.55 5.03 1.13
CA LEU A 70 8.60 5.22 0.02
C LEU A 70 9.26 5.73 -1.27
N ARG A 71 10.32 6.54 -1.17
CA ARG A 71 11.00 7.09 -2.35
C ARG A 71 11.72 6.01 -3.16
N VAL A 72 12.27 4.99 -2.51
CA VAL A 72 13.00 3.90 -3.18
C VAL A 72 12.03 3.05 -3.99
N SER A 73 10.94 2.55 -3.38
CA SER A 73 9.94 1.75 -4.10
C SER A 73 9.29 2.53 -5.24
N LEU A 74 8.97 3.81 -5.01
CA LEU A 74 8.34 4.65 -6.03
C LEU A 74 9.28 4.92 -7.20
N ALA A 75 10.53 5.30 -6.95
CA ALA A 75 11.52 5.54 -8.01
C ALA A 75 11.77 4.27 -8.83
N THR A 76 11.86 3.11 -8.17
CA THR A 76 12.01 1.83 -8.87
C THR A 76 10.79 1.50 -9.72
N ALA A 77 9.57 1.63 -9.19
CA ALA A 77 8.36 1.37 -9.95
C ALA A 77 8.22 2.30 -11.16
N GLN A 78 8.53 3.59 -11.00
CA GLN A 78 8.56 4.55 -12.11
C GLN A 78 9.62 4.19 -13.16
N GLY A 79 10.80 3.71 -12.72
CA GLY A 79 11.81 3.19 -13.62
C GLY A 79 11.32 2.01 -14.46
N PHE A 80 10.57 1.08 -13.85
CA PHE A 80 9.91 -0.01 -14.57
C PHE A 80 8.83 0.49 -15.54
N GLU A 81 7.96 1.40 -15.11
CA GLU A 81 6.94 2.00 -15.98
C GLU A 81 7.56 2.60 -17.24
N LEU A 82 8.66 3.34 -17.10
CA LEU A 82 9.39 3.95 -18.22
C LEU A 82 10.07 2.90 -19.12
N ALA A 83 10.64 1.84 -18.54
CA ALA A 83 11.42 0.86 -19.26
C ALA A 83 10.57 -0.21 -19.97
N SER A 84 9.45 -0.62 -19.38
CA SER A 84 8.65 -1.76 -19.84
C SER A 84 7.16 -1.47 -20.00
N SER A 85 6.71 -0.21 -19.84
CA SER A 85 5.29 0.17 -19.92
C SER A 85 4.37 -0.61 -18.97
N VAL A 86 4.93 -1.15 -17.88
CA VAL A 86 4.18 -1.84 -16.83
C VAL A 86 3.31 -0.84 -16.07
N ALA A 87 2.08 -1.21 -15.72
CA ALA A 87 1.19 -0.32 -14.99
C ALA A 87 1.65 -0.17 -13.53
N VAL A 88 1.77 1.07 -13.04
CA VAL A 88 2.13 1.34 -11.64
C VAL A 88 0.91 1.85 -10.85
N HIS A 89 0.70 1.25 -9.69
CA HIS A 89 -0.44 1.52 -8.82
C HIS A 89 0.03 1.95 -7.44
N GLY A 90 -0.33 3.18 -7.05
CA GLY A 90 -0.16 3.68 -5.70
C GLY A 90 -1.22 3.11 -4.77
N ILE A 91 -0.80 2.63 -3.61
CA ILE A 91 -1.67 2.06 -2.58
C ILE A 91 -1.41 2.79 -1.26
N SER A 92 -2.44 3.43 -0.72
CA SER A 92 -2.38 4.07 0.60
C SER A 92 -2.54 3.05 1.73
N LEU A 93 -1.89 3.28 2.87
CA LEU A 93 -2.14 2.50 4.08
C LEU A 93 -3.58 2.68 4.60
N LEU A 94 -4.18 3.85 4.37
CA LEU A 94 -5.58 4.11 4.72
C LEU A 94 -6.53 3.26 3.87
N GLU A 95 -6.22 3.09 2.58
CA GLU A 95 -6.99 2.23 1.67
C GLU A 95 -6.90 0.76 2.10
N LEU A 96 -5.69 0.29 2.43
CA LEU A 96 -5.48 -1.07 2.91
C LEU A 96 -6.21 -1.34 4.22
N GLN A 97 -6.16 -0.40 5.15
CA GLN A 97 -6.91 -0.49 6.40
C GLN A 97 -8.41 -0.55 6.14
N ALA A 98 -8.95 0.32 5.28
CA ALA A 98 -10.36 0.30 4.93
C ALA A 98 -10.77 -1.03 4.28
N TYR A 99 -9.93 -1.59 3.41
CA TYR A 99 -10.14 -2.91 2.82
C TYR A 99 -10.13 -4.03 3.86
N SER A 100 -9.17 -4.04 4.79
CA SER A 100 -9.14 -5.02 5.88
C SER A 100 -10.39 -4.94 6.77
N ILE A 101 -10.87 -3.73 7.05
CA ILE A 101 -12.11 -3.50 7.80
C ILE A 101 -13.30 -4.09 7.06
N LEU A 102 -13.42 -3.81 5.75
CA LEU A 102 -14.49 -4.35 4.92
C LEU A 102 -14.47 -5.89 4.88
N CYS A 103 -13.30 -6.51 4.73
CA CYS A 103 -13.16 -7.97 4.69
C CYS A 103 -13.49 -8.65 6.04
N ALA A 104 -13.26 -7.96 7.16
CA ALA A 104 -13.51 -8.49 8.49
C ALA A 104 -14.94 -8.26 8.98
N SER A 105 -15.69 -7.36 8.34
CA SER A 105 -17.04 -6.99 8.75
C SER A 105 -18.09 -7.84 8.04
N GLU A 106 -19.15 -8.23 8.75
CA GLU A 106 -20.38 -8.69 8.10
C GLU A 106 -20.98 -7.54 7.27
N GLN A 107 -21.63 -7.86 6.15
CA GLN A 107 -22.17 -6.89 5.18
C GLN A 107 -22.84 -5.70 5.90
N THR A 108 -22.24 -4.52 5.76
CA THR A 108 -22.67 -3.30 6.45
C THR A 108 -22.80 -2.16 5.45
N GLU A 109 -23.83 -1.33 5.63
CA GLU A 109 -24.06 -0.11 4.86
C GLU A 109 -23.33 1.12 5.45
N GLU A 110 -22.57 0.93 6.53
CA GLU A 110 -21.91 2.01 7.24
C GLU A 110 -20.60 2.44 6.54
N ASP A 111 -20.29 3.73 6.69
CA ASP A 111 -19.00 4.29 6.27
C ASP A 111 -17.85 3.78 7.14
N ILE A 112 -16.67 3.66 6.53
CA ILE A 112 -15.44 3.16 7.12
C ILE A 112 -14.50 4.34 7.37
N VAL A 113 -14.06 4.49 8.62
CA VAL A 113 -13.03 5.47 9.01
C VAL A 113 -11.70 4.76 9.18
N ALA A 114 -10.79 4.94 8.22
CA ALA A 114 -9.41 4.46 8.32
C ALA A 114 -8.57 5.50 9.09
N VAL A 115 -7.75 5.03 10.03
CA VAL A 115 -6.90 5.84 10.90
C VAL A 115 -5.50 5.22 11.02
N ILE A 116 -4.46 5.96 10.64
CA ILE A 116 -3.05 5.57 10.75
C ILE A 116 -2.32 6.58 11.64
N GLU A 117 -1.48 6.10 12.55
CA GLU A 117 -0.71 6.95 13.46
C GLU A 117 0.30 7.84 12.71
N SER A 118 0.46 9.08 13.17
CA SER A 118 1.47 10.00 12.65
C SER A 118 2.75 9.93 13.47
N THR A 119 3.88 10.35 12.88
CA THR A 119 5.11 10.58 13.65
C THR A 119 5.01 11.80 14.57
N LYS A 120 4.03 12.67 14.35
CA LYS A 120 3.70 13.77 15.25
C LYS A 120 2.86 13.22 16.41
N ALA A 121 3.37 13.35 17.63
CA ALA A 121 2.70 12.90 18.85
C ALA A 121 1.25 13.40 18.91
N ASP A 122 0.33 12.50 19.30
CA ASP A 122 -1.12 12.72 19.41
C ASP A 122 -1.87 13.06 18.11
N PHE A 123 -1.19 13.04 16.96
CA PHE A 123 -1.82 13.25 15.65
C PHE A 123 -1.95 11.92 14.88
N VAL A 124 -2.99 11.84 14.07
CA VAL A 124 -3.27 10.70 13.20
C VAL A 124 -3.64 11.18 11.80
N TYR A 125 -3.30 10.36 10.81
CA TYR A 125 -3.89 10.46 9.48
C TYR A 125 -5.22 9.72 9.48
N TYR A 126 -6.27 10.31 8.91
CA TYR A 126 -7.52 9.59 8.67
C TYR A 126 -8.10 9.89 7.29
N GLN A 127 -8.94 8.97 6.82
CA GLN A 127 -9.76 9.14 5.62
C GLN A 127 -11.05 8.32 5.77
N VAL A 128 -12.16 8.87 5.29
CA VAL A 128 -13.47 8.21 5.30
C VAL A 128 -13.75 7.59 3.93
N PHE A 129 -14.24 6.36 3.94
CA PHE A 129 -14.66 5.61 2.76
C PHE A 129 -16.10 5.11 2.96
N ASN A 130 -16.84 4.92 1.88
CA ASN A 130 -18.10 4.16 1.98
C ASN A 130 -17.82 2.64 2.03
N ASN A 131 -18.87 1.83 2.18
CA ASN A 131 -18.78 0.36 2.18
C ASN A 131 -18.30 -0.27 0.85
N SER A 132 -18.14 0.52 -0.21
CA SER A 132 -17.57 0.12 -1.49
C SER A 132 -16.12 0.60 -1.66
N LEU A 133 -15.50 1.08 -0.60
CA LEU A 133 -14.14 1.65 -0.56
C LEU A 133 -13.94 2.86 -1.47
N ILE A 134 -15.00 3.58 -1.78
CA ILE A 134 -14.91 4.88 -2.46
C ILE A 134 -14.59 5.93 -1.39
N PRO A 135 -13.52 6.72 -1.56
CA PRO A 135 -13.18 7.78 -0.61
C PRO A 135 -14.26 8.86 -0.62
N LEU A 136 -14.81 9.15 0.56
CA LEU A 136 -15.78 10.23 0.78
C LEU A 136 -15.10 11.55 1.15
N THR A 137 -13.87 11.47 1.69
CA THR A 137 -13.05 12.62 2.06
C THR A 137 -11.67 12.53 1.44
N GLY A 138 -10.94 13.66 1.49
CA GLY A 138 -9.48 13.63 1.38
C GLY A 138 -8.83 12.95 2.60
N VAL A 139 -7.50 12.90 2.58
CA VAL A 139 -6.73 12.52 3.77
C VAL A 139 -6.62 13.74 4.67
N HIS A 140 -6.79 13.53 5.97
CA HIS A 140 -6.66 14.57 7.00
C HIS A 140 -5.54 14.19 7.98
N LEU A 141 -4.85 15.18 8.56
CA LEU A 141 -3.89 15.02 9.65
C LEU A 141 -4.37 15.86 10.83
N VAL A 142 -4.93 15.21 11.85
CA VAL A 142 -5.59 15.87 12.99
C VAL A 142 -5.18 15.24 14.31
N PRO A 143 -5.37 15.93 15.45
CA PRO A 143 -5.36 15.30 16.77
C PRO A 143 -6.30 14.10 16.85
N LEU A 144 -5.93 13.05 17.60
CA LEU A 144 -6.73 11.82 17.70
C LEU A 144 -8.19 12.07 18.17
N ASN A 145 -8.39 13.08 19.02
CA ASN A 145 -9.72 13.46 19.52
C ASN A 145 -10.60 14.19 18.49
N GLU A 146 -10.05 14.60 17.34
CA GLU A 146 -10.79 15.25 16.26
C GLU A 146 -11.23 14.26 15.16
N VAL A 147 -10.86 12.98 15.27
CA VAL A 147 -11.34 11.95 14.34
C VAL A 147 -12.87 11.78 14.50
N PRO A 148 -13.66 11.84 13.41
CA PRO A 148 -15.11 11.69 13.47
C PRO A 148 -15.58 10.42 14.18
N GLN A 149 -16.64 10.51 14.99
CA GLN A 149 -17.29 9.36 15.61
C GLN A 149 -18.10 8.55 14.58
N GLY A 150 -17.96 7.22 14.57
CA GLY A 150 -18.61 6.29 13.63
C GLY A 150 -18.16 4.85 13.88
N LYS A 151 -18.38 3.92 12.93
CA LYS A 151 -17.71 2.60 12.94
C LYS A 151 -16.21 2.79 12.68
N ILE A 152 -15.51 3.17 13.74
CA ILE A 152 -14.07 3.32 13.75
C ILE A 152 -13.51 1.97 14.18
N LEU A 153 -12.99 1.19 13.24
CA LEU A 153 -11.92 0.28 13.62
C LEU A 153 -10.67 1.14 13.70
N LYS A 154 -10.32 1.56 14.92
CA LYS A 154 -8.99 2.08 15.21
C LYS A 154 -8.04 0.94 14.85
N GLY A 155 -7.43 1.00 13.67
CA GLY A 155 -6.39 0.03 13.37
C GLY A 155 -5.35 0.18 14.45
N SER A 156 -5.06 -0.93 15.11
CA SER A 156 -3.87 -1.01 15.94
C SER A 156 -2.70 -0.46 15.12
N PRO A 157 -1.79 0.32 15.72
CA PRO A 157 -0.57 0.83 15.06
C PRO A 157 0.23 -0.27 14.33
N ALA A 158 -0.02 -1.53 14.69
CA ALA A 158 0.40 -2.72 13.98
C ALA A 158 -0.71 -3.25 13.04
N ILE A 159 -1.10 -2.49 12.01
CA ILE A 159 -1.46 -3.20 10.77
C ILE A 159 -0.15 -3.88 10.38
N ALA A 160 -0.04 -5.16 10.72
CA ALA A 160 0.91 -6.04 10.09
C ALA A 160 0.55 -5.99 8.61
N LEU A 161 1.25 -5.10 7.89
CA LEU A 161 1.17 -4.93 6.45
C LEU A 161 1.64 -6.23 5.82
N ASP A 162 0.73 -7.19 5.80
CA ASP A 162 0.90 -8.42 5.05
C ASP A 162 0.95 -8.03 3.57
N THR A 163 2.09 -8.29 2.93
CA THR A 163 2.30 -7.93 1.54
C THR A 163 1.28 -8.61 0.63
N LYS A 164 0.78 -9.79 1.01
CA LYS A 164 -0.28 -10.47 0.26
C LYS A 164 -1.59 -9.67 0.25
N SER A 165 -1.94 -9.02 1.36
CA SER A 165 -3.10 -8.12 1.44
C SER A 165 -3.00 -6.94 0.47
N ILE A 166 -1.79 -6.44 0.18
CA ILE A 166 -1.57 -5.41 -0.85
C ILE A 166 -1.95 -5.92 -2.24
N GLY A 167 -1.52 -7.14 -2.58
CA GLY A 167 -1.84 -7.78 -3.85
C GLY A 167 -3.34 -8.05 -4.01
N LEU A 168 -3.98 -8.56 -2.96
CA LEU A 168 -5.43 -8.80 -2.94
C LEU A 168 -6.21 -7.50 -3.07
N TYR A 169 -5.79 -6.44 -2.37
CA TYR A 169 -6.42 -5.14 -2.49
C TYR A 169 -6.28 -4.55 -3.90
N LEU A 170 -5.12 -4.68 -4.55
CA LEU A 170 -4.96 -4.21 -5.93
C LEU A 170 -5.94 -4.91 -6.88
N ILE A 171 -6.10 -6.23 -6.76
CA ILE A 171 -7.08 -6.98 -7.58
C ILE A 171 -8.49 -6.47 -7.31
N TYR A 172 -8.87 -6.31 -6.05
CA TYR A 172 -10.17 -5.76 -5.66
C TYR A 172 -10.37 -4.37 -6.28
N LYS A 173 -9.37 -3.50 -6.17
CA LYS A 173 -9.36 -2.12 -6.69
C LYS A 173 -9.61 -2.08 -8.19
N LEU A 174 -8.89 -2.91 -8.95
CA LEU A 174 -9.02 -3.00 -10.41
C LEU A 174 -10.37 -3.61 -10.83
N SER A 175 -10.80 -4.67 -10.14
CA SER A 175 -12.07 -5.36 -10.46
C SER A 175 -13.29 -4.48 -10.22
N ASN A 176 -13.25 -3.64 -9.17
CA ASN A 176 -14.34 -2.73 -8.81
C ASN A 176 -14.15 -1.31 -9.39
N ARG A 177 -13.12 -1.09 -10.21
CA ARG A 177 -12.80 0.20 -10.85
C ARG A 177 -12.75 1.36 -9.84
N LEU A 178 -12.17 1.11 -8.67
CA LEU A 178 -12.03 2.15 -7.65
C LEU A 178 -11.13 3.30 -8.17
N PRO A 179 -11.28 4.51 -7.62
CA PRO A 179 -10.48 5.66 -8.03
C PRO A 179 -8.97 5.39 -7.97
N LYS A 180 -8.23 5.90 -8.96
CA LYS A 180 -6.77 5.85 -8.95
C LYS A 180 -6.22 6.70 -7.81
N THR A 181 -5.26 6.14 -7.07
CA THR A 181 -4.51 6.92 -6.08
C THR A 181 -3.31 7.53 -6.77
N THR A 182 -3.11 8.83 -6.60
CA THR A 182 -1.90 9.49 -7.12
C THR A 182 -0.65 8.88 -6.51
N LEU A 183 0.38 8.72 -7.33
CA LEU A 183 1.69 8.28 -6.89
C LEU A 183 2.41 9.33 -6.02
N ALA A 184 1.88 10.56 -5.95
CA ALA A 184 2.36 11.57 -5.02
C ALA A 184 2.15 11.09 -3.57
N PRO A 185 3.24 11.01 -2.77
CA PRO A 185 3.16 10.57 -1.40
C PRO A 185 2.18 11.41 -0.56
N ILE A 186 1.46 10.78 0.36
CA ILE A 186 0.36 11.45 1.08
C ILE A 186 0.81 12.68 1.88
N TYR A 187 2.03 12.68 2.42
CA TYR A 187 2.55 13.81 3.20
C TYR A 187 2.74 15.08 2.35
N SER A 188 2.98 14.99 1.03
CA SER A 188 3.25 16.19 0.22
C SER A 188 2.01 17.08 0.09
N ARG A 189 0.83 16.56 0.45
CA ARG A 189 -0.44 17.28 0.42
C ARG A 189 -0.64 18.23 1.61
N PHE A 190 0.22 18.16 2.62
CA PHE A 190 0.08 18.93 3.88
C PHE A 190 1.17 19.99 4.09
N TYR A 191 2.18 20.05 3.22
CA TYR A 191 3.26 21.06 3.28
C TYR A 191 3.10 22.04 2.11
N HIS A 192 2.20 23.01 2.27
CA HIS A 192 2.01 24.15 1.38
C HIS A 192 1.89 25.44 2.20
#